data_AF-A0ABD2UAI2-F1
#
_entry.id   AF-A0ABD2UAI2-F1
#
_cell.length_a   1.000
_cell.length_b   1.000
_cell.length_c   1.000
_cell.angle_alpha   90.00
_cell.angle_beta   90.00
_cell.angle_gamma   90.00
#
_symmetry.space_group_name_H-M   'P 1'
#
loop_
_entity.id
_entity.type
_entity.pdbx_description
1 polymer ?
#
loop_
_entity_poly.entity_id
_entity_poly.type
_entity_poly.pdbx_seq_one_letter_code
_entity_poly.pdbx_strand_id
1 'polypeptide(L)'
;MGNALRFLYVNCCKPSADSDSLSHHPGVSALAHDLYNFEINSQVPQGLSKHVVSSKKAQSNWYKKLSDAWRETKPPPKTPEETSRLVIQTLKRHQKADVEGLLAFYGLPLPHSLVELTSDGTPPSHQQGLKFELHTLPVDAKAVADGDTVTVYVSTTDPREASCLPRDVQNAAIQRSKARAQKNYAKADQLHKQIIDSGYRSIPVNHEEVLARKYRIRLRRNQGDRCTRKCNAIWSRGQGRTD
;
A
#
# COMPACT_ATOMS: atom_id res chain seq x y z
N MET A 1 -22.94 17.58 57.53
CA MET A 1 -23.36 18.11 56.21
C MET A 1 -22.13 18.68 55.51
N GLY A 2 -21.87 18.24 54.26
CA GLY A 2 -20.96 18.85 53.25
C GLY A 2 -19.44 18.79 53.52
N ASN A 3 -18.62 18.08 52.73
CA ASN A 3 -17.94 18.49 51.47
C ASN A 3 -17.07 19.77 51.64
N ALA A 4 -15.83 19.90 51.16
CA ALA A 4 -15.08 19.23 50.10
C ALA A 4 -13.55 19.43 50.26
N LEU A 5 -12.78 18.56 49.61
CA LEU A 5 -11.32 18.54 49.52
C LEU A 5 -10.76 19.48 48.42
N ARG A 6 -9.46 19.78 48.60
CA ARG A 6 -8.42 20.14 47.61
C ARG A 6 -8.43 21.54 47.00
N PHE A 7 -7.42 22.31 47.38
CA PHE A 7 -6.50 22.96 46.44
C PHE A 7 -5.11 23.01 47.06
N LEU A 8 -4.24 22.09 46.65
CA LEU A 8 -2.79 22.26 46.76
C LEU A 8 -2.21 22.09 45.36
N TYR A 9 -1.57 23.16 44.90
CA TYR A 9 -0.16 23.18 44.46
C TYR A 9 0.03 23.99 43.17
N VAL A 10 0.23 25.30 43.37
CA VAL A 10 1.02 26.15 42.48
C VAL A 10 2.46 26.08 42.98
N ASN A 11 3.37 25.55 42.16
CA ASN A 11 4.77 25.98 42.00
C ASN A 11 5.45 25.03 41.00
N CYS A 12 5.74 25.53 39.79
CA CYS A 12 7.01 26.16 39.40
C CYS A 12 8.00 25.13 38.86
N CYS A 13 7.94 24.95 37.53
CA CYS A 13 8.98 24.32 36.73
C CYS A 13 10.30 25.11 36.87
N LYS A 14 11.38 24.42 37.21
CA LYS A 14 12.74 24.76 36.78
C LYS A 14 13.11 23.85 35.60
N PRO A 15 13.89 24.31 34.61
CA PRO A 15 14.37 23.44 33.55
C PRO A 15 15.61 22.69 34.05
N SER A 16 15.66 21.37 33.83
CA SER A 16 16.91 20.63 33.87
C SER A 16 16.93 19.70 32.67
N ALA A 17 18.07 19.74 31.97
CA ALA A 17 18.34 19.12 30.71
C ALA A 17 18.49 17.59 30.85
N ASP A 18 18.45 16.96 29.67
CA ASP A 18 18.91 15.61 29.36
C ASP A 18 18.03 14.44 29.81
N SER A 19 17.23 13.93 28.87
CA SER A 19 17.16 12.49 28.58
C SER A 19 16.48 12.23 27.24
N ASP A 20 17.11 11.32 26.51
CA ASP A 20 16.86 10.91 25.15
C ASP A 20 15.46 10.34 24.86
N SER A 21 15.09 10.46 23.59
CA SER A 21 14.34 9.46 22.83
C SER A 21 12.95 9.03 23.35
N LEU A 22 11.92 9.81 23.01
CA LEU A 22 10.65 9.25 22.58
C LEU A 22 9.98 10.28 21.67
N SER A 23 9.92 10.00 20.37
CA SER A 23 9.21 10.85 19.41
C SER A 23 7.73 10.88 19.78
N HIS A 24 7.35 11.84 20.63
CA HIS A 24 5.96 12.21 20.85
C HIS A 24 5.42 12.68 19.50
N HIS A 25 4.62 11.87 18.84
CA HIS A 25 3.92 12.26 17.63
C HIS A 25 2.89 13.34 18.02
N PRO A 26 3.10 14.63 17.69
CA PRO A 26 2.23 15.70 18.17
C PRO A 26 0.79 15.57 17.64
N GLY A 27 0.60 14.86 16.52
CA GLY A 27 -0.67 14.73 15.83
C GLY A 27 -1.78 13.97 16.55
N VAL A 28 -1.45 12.83 17.18
CA VAL A 28 -2.46 11.97 17.83
C VAL A 28 -3.01 12.63 19.09
N SER A 29 -2.12 13.19 19.92
CA SER A 29 -2.50 13.91 21.14
C SER A 29 -3.25 15.21 20.82
N ALA A 30 -2.86 15.92 19.76
CA ALA A 30 -3.57 17.12 19.31
C ALA A 30 -4.99 16.80 18.83
N LEU A 31 -5.16 15.75 18.02
CA LEU A 31 -6.49 15.31 17.57
C LEU A 31 -7.36 14.87 18.75
N ALA A 32 -6.82 14.10 19.70
CA ALA A 32 -7.55 13.68 20.88
C ALA A 32 -8.02 14.87 21.74
N HIS A 33 -7.16 15.87 21.92
CA HIS A 33 -7.48 17.09 22.65
C HIS A 33 -8.55 17.93 21.94
N ASP A 34 -8.47 18.05 20.61
CA ASP A 34 -9.47 18.76 19.82
C ASP A 34 -10.82 18.04 19.77
N LEU A 35 -10.84 16.72 19.75
CA LEU A 35 -12.08 15.92 19.86
C LEU A 35 -12.74 16.14 21.23
N TYR A 36 -11.96 16.16 22.31
CA TYR A 36 -12.46 16.44 23.66
C TYR A 36 -13.01 17.88 23.77
N ASN A 37 -12.30 18.86 23.21
CA ASN A 37 -12.78 20.25 23.17
C ASN A 37 -14.02 20.43 22.30
N PHE A 38 -14.15 19.66 21.22
CA PHE A 38 -15.36 19.65 20.39
C PHE A 38 -16.55 19.08 21.16
N GLU A 39 -16.38 18.07 22.00
CA GLU A 39 -17.48 17.56 22.84
C GLU A 39 -17.97 18.62 23.85
N ILE A 40 -17.06 19.41 24.41
CA ILE A 40 -17.39 20.44 25.40
C ILE A 40 -17.99 21.69 24.74
N ASN A 41 -17.38 22.17 23.66
CA ASN A 41 -17.70 23.48 23.08
C ASN A 41 -18.41 23.39 21.73
N SER A 42 -18.51 22.21 21.11
CA SER A 42 -19.03 21.99 19.74
C SER A 42 -18.32 22.85 18.67
N GLN A 43 -17.10 23.28 18.94
CA GLN A 43 -16.30 24.12 18.05
C GLN A 43 -15.20 23.31 17.36
N VAL A 44 -15.11 23.46 16.05
CA VAL A 44 -14.01 22.90 15.24
C VAL A 44 -12.80 23.83 15.25
N PRO A 45 -11.56 23.31 15.14
CA PRO A 45 -10.34 24.13 15.20
C PRO A 45 -10.30 25.23 14.12
N GLN A 46 -9.90 26.45 14.52
CA GLN A 46 -9.92 27.65 13.66
C GLN A 46 -8.95 27.58 12.46
N GLY A 47 -8.00 26.63 12.46
CA GLY A 47 -7.06 26.39 11.37
C GLY A 47 -7.53 25.35 10.34
N LEU A 48 -8.49 24.49 10.70
CA LEU A 48 -8.88 23.34 9.87
C LEU A 48 -9.50 23.77 8.53
N SER A 49 -10.26 24.86 8.53
CA SER A 49 -10.90 25.39 7.32
C SER A 49 -9.92 25.88 6.26
N LYS A 50 -8.64 26.05 6.59
CA LYS A 50 -7.59 26.37 5.60
C LYS A 50 -7.08 25.14 4.86
N HIS A 51 -7.25 23.96 5.43
CA HIS A 51 -6.75 22.69 4.90
C HIS A 51 -7.84 21.85 4.23
N VAL A 52 -9.11 22.17 4.48
CA VAL A 52 -10.27 21.36 4.10
C VAL A 52 -11.21 22.20 3.22
N VAL A 53 -11.74 21.60 2.16
CA VAL A 53 -12.63 22.26 1.17
C VAL A 53 -14.08 22.31 1.69
N SER A 54 -14.45 21.41 2.61
CA SER A 54 -15.73 21.41 3.30
C SER A 54 -16.01 22.67 4.12
N SER A 55 -17.27 23.11 4.12
CA SER A 55 -17.75 24.23 4.95
C SER A 55 -17.65 23.93 6.45
N LYS A 56 -17.61 24.98 7.29
CA LYS A 56 -17.55 24.84 8.77
C LYS A 56 -18.69 23.98 9.35
N LYS A 57 -19.89 24.04 8.74
CA LYS A 57 -21.04 23.20 9.13
C LYS A 57 -20.82 21.72 8.77
N ALA A 58 -20.24 21.45 7.62
CA ALA A 58 -19.85 20.09 7.25
C ALA A 58 -18.75 19.57 8.18
N GLN A 59 -17.76 20.41 8.52
CA GLN A 59 -16.70 20.11 9.50
C GLN A 59 -17.24 19.63 10.84
N SER A 60 -18.18 20.36 11.43
CA SER A 60 -18.82 19.94 12.69
C SER A 60 -19.54 18.59 12.57
N ASN A 61 -20.18 18.29 11.43
CA ASN A 61 -20.90 17.04 11.23
C ASN A 61 -19.98 15.82 11.15
N TRP A 62 -18.81 15.94 10.52
CA TRP A 62 -17.87 14.82 10.47
C TRP A 62 -16.95 14.74 11.69
N TYR A 63 -16.68 15.85 12.39
CA TYR A 63 -16.08 15.81 13.73
C TYR A 63 -16.94 15.03 14.72
N LYS A 64 -18.26 15.23 14.69
CA LYS A 64 -19.20 14.45 15.50
C LYS A 64 -19.13 12.95 15.21
N LYS A 65 -19.03 12.57 13.93
CA LYS A 65 -18.85 11.16 13.54
C LYS A 65 -17.50 10.61 13.98
N LEU A 66 -16.46 11.44 13.95
CA LEU A 66 -15.11 11.07 14.34
C LEU A 66 -15.01 10.86 15.86
N SER A 67 -15.63 11.72 16.68
CA SER A 67 -15.71 11.53 18.13
C SER A 67 -16.48 10.25 18.49
N ASP A 68 -17.57 9.97 17.80
CA ASP A 68 -18.34 8.73 18.00
C ASP A 68 -17.47 7.49 17.69
N ALA A 69 -16.80 7.48 16.53
CA ALA A 69 -15.90 6.39 16.13
C ALA A 69 -14.69 6.23 17.08
N TRP A 70 -14.14 7.34 17.58
CA TRP A 70 -13.04 7.35 18.55
C TRP A 70 -13.42 6.70 19.88
N ARG A 71 -14.68 6.86 20.31
CA ARG A 71 -15.20 6.21 21.53
C ARG A 71 -15.49 4.72 21.35
N GLU A 72 -15.88 4.32 20.14
CA GLU A 72 -16.14 2.91 19.80
C GLU A 72 -14.84 2.09 19.74
N THR A 73 -13.71 2.73 19.39
CA THR A 73 -12.40 2.08 19.45
C THR A 73 -11.93 1.90 20.89
N LYS A 74 -12.04 0.67 21.41
CA LYS A 74 -11.44 0.24 22.68
C LYS A 74 -10.35 -0.80 22.40
N PRO A 75 -9.05 -0.52 22.63
CA PRO A 75 -8.48 0.70 23.23
C PRO A 75 -8.42 1.91 22.28
N PRO A 76 -8.29 3.15 22.81
CA PRO A 76 -8.08 4.35 22.00
C PRO A 76 -6.81 4.21 21.15
N PRO A 77 -6.81 4.68 19.89
CA PRO A 77 -5.65 4.59 19.03
C PRO A 77 -4.50 5.40 19.65
N LYS A 78 -3.37 4.73 19.85
CA LYS A 78 -2.17 5.34 20.45
C LYS A 78 -1.11 5.69 19.41
N THR A 79 -1.25 5.14 18.20
CA THR A 79 -0.30 5.33 17.10
C THR A 79 -0.90 6.26 16.03
N PRO A 80 -0.06 7.06 15.35
CA PRO A 80 -0.51 7.92 14.26
C PRO A 80 -1.05 7.13 13.06
N GLU A 81 -0.59 5.89 12.87
CA GLU A 81 -1.07 4.98 11.82
C GLU A 81 -2.46 4.41 12.13
N GLU A 82 -2.73 4.01 13.38
CA GLU A 82 -4.08 3.59 13.79
C GLU A 82 -5.07 4.75 13.70
N THR A 83 -4.61 5.94 14.09
CA THR A 83 -5.39 7.18 14.05
C THR A 83 -5.75 7.55 12.61
N SER A 84 -4.81 7.51 11.68
CA SER A 84 -5.07 7.80 10.27
C SER A 84 -6.02 6.76 9.66
N ARG A 85 -5.87 5.46 10.00
CA ARG A 85 -6.81 4.42 9.56
C ARG A 85 -8.24 4.68 10.05
N LEU A 86 -8.41 5.06 11.32
CA LEU A 86 -9.72 5.40 11.89
C LEU A 86 -10.36 6.59 11.17
N VAL A 87 -9.57 7.64 10.92
CA VAL A 87 -10.00 8.83 10.18
C VAL A 87 -10.43 8.47 8.75
N ILE A 88 -9.62 7.70 8.02
CA ILE A 88 -9.92 7.25 6.65
C ILE A 88 -11.19 6.40 6.62
N GLN A 89 -11.36 5.47 7.57
CA GLN A 89 -12.53 4.61 7.65
C GLN A 89 -13.81 5.39 7.93
N THR A 90 -13.73 6.35 8.86
CA THR A 90 -14.87 7.20 9.25
C THR A 90 -15.26 8.16 8.13
N LEU A 91 -14.27 8.70 7.43
CA LEU A 91 -14.46 9.70 6.38
C LEU A 91 -14.51 9.12 4.96
N LYS A 92 -14.59 7.79 4.79
CA LYS A 92 -14.62 7.11 3.48
C LYS A 92 -15.70 7.58 2.49
N ARG A 93 -16.77 8.21 2.99
CA ARG A 93 -17.89 8.76 2.19
C ARG A 93 -17.76 10.27 1.91
N HIS A 94 -16.71 10.93 2.41
CA HIS A 94 -16.43 12.35 2.21
C HIS A 94 -15.39 12.55 1.09
N GLN A 95 -15.17 13.81 0.72
CA GLN A 95 -14.23 14.16 -0.35
C GLN A 95 -12.80 13.81 0.06
N LYS A 96 -12.00 13.29 -0.88
CA LYS A 96 -10.60 12.90 -0.62
C LYS A 96 -9.75 14.08 -0.14
N ALA A 97 -9.94 15.27 -0.72
CA ALA A 97 -9.24 16.49 -0.34
C ALA A 97 -9.49 16.87 1.13
N ASP A 98 -10.69 16.61 1.67
CA ASP A 98 -11.01 16.90 3.07
C ASP A 98 -10.30 15.93 4.02
N VAL A 99 -10.16 14.66 3.61
CA VAL A 99 -9.45 13.63 4.39
C VAL A 99 -7.96 13.89 4.38
N GLU A 100 -7.39 14.21 3.23
CA GLU A 100 -5.96 14.56 3.10
C GLU A 100 -5.63 15.85 3.85
N GLY A 101 -6.49 16.86 3.76
CA GLY A 101 -6.34 18.12 4.50
C GLY A 101 -6.36 17.95 6.01
N LEU A 102 -7.27 17.11 6.52
CA LEU A 102 -7.33 16.76 7.94
C LEU A 102 -6.08 15.98 8.40
N LEU A 103 -5.65 14.99 7.64
CA LEU A 103 -4.45 14.21 7.96
C LEU A 103 -3.21 15.12 7.96
N ALA A 104 -3.11 16.04 6.99
CA ALA A 104 -2.03 17.02 6.93
C ALA A 104 -2.07 18.02 8.10
N PHE A 105 -3.26 18.49 8.50
CA PHE A 105 -3.41 19.43 9.62
C PHE A 105 -2.90 18.85 10.95
N TYR A 106 -3.12 17.56 11.18
CA TYR A 106 -2.62 16.85 12.36
C TYR A 106 -1.25 16.18 12.15
N GLY A 107 -0.61 16.32 10.98
CA GLY A 107 0.66 15.66 10.69
C GLY A 107 0.59 14.12 10.74
N LEU A 108 -0.56 13.56 10.38
CA LEU A 108 -0.81 12.12 10.32
C LEU A 108 -0.33 11.56 8.96
N PRO A 109 0.09 10.28 8.90
CA PRO A 109 0.55 9.67 7.66
C PRO A 109 -0.60 9.64 6.63
N LEU A 110 -0.33 10.19 5.44
CA LEU A 110 -1.28 10.28 4.34
C LEU A 110 -1.61 8.89 3.77
N PRO A 111 -2.74 8.72 3.07
CA PRO A 111 -3.14 7.42 2.50
C PRO A 111 -2.10 6.85 1.53
N HIS A 112 -1.41 7.71 0.76
CA HIS A 112 -0.32 7.29 -0.12
C HIS A 112 0.89 6.77 0.66
N SER A 113 1.25 7.44 1.76
CA SER A 113 2.28 6.99 2.70
C SER A 113 1.82 5.80 3.54
N LEU A 114 0.52 5.57 3.75
CA LEU A 114 -0.02 4.38 4.41
C LEU A 114 0.02 3.16 3.48
N VAL A 115 -0.23 3.36 2.18
CA VAL A 115 0.00 2.35 1.15
C VAL A 115 1.51 2.07 1.05
N GLU A 116 2.35 3.11 1.07
CA GLU A 116 3.81 3.00 1.12
C GLU A 116 4.32 2.40 2.44
N LEU A 117 3.70 2.62 3.60
CA LEU A 117 4.06 1.96 4.87
C LEU A 117 3.53 0.52 4.95
N THR A 118 2.57 0.15 4.10
CA THR A 118 2.25 -1.26 3.82
C THR A 118 3.11 -1.85 2.70
N SER A 119 3.89 -1.05 1.98
CA SER A 119 4.71 -1.50 0.84
C SER A 119 6.20 -1.20 0.90
N ASP A 120 6.69 -0.52 1.94
CA ASP A 120 8.09 -0.18 2.15
C ASP A 120 8.43 -0.19 3.65
N GLY A 121 9.32 -1.11 4.01
CA GLY A 121 10.12 -1.01 5.24
C GLY A 121 9.95 -2.12 6.26
N THR A 122 8.99 -3.03 6.11
CA THR A 122 9.08 -4.34 6.76
C THR A 122 8.74 -5.39 5.72
N PRO A 123 9.71 -6.16 5.20
CA PRO A 123 9.37 -7.33 4.41
C PRO A 123 8.39 -8.14 5.25
N PRO A 124 7.22 -8.54 4.71
CA PRO A 124 6.20 -9.25 5.48
C PRO A 124 6.95 -10.34 6.23
N SER A 125 6.99 -10.27 7.57
CA SER A 125 7.92 -11.07 8.38
C SER A 125 7.84 -12.48 7.82
N HIS A 126 8.91 -12.94 7.15
CA HIS A 126 8.84 -14.11 6.26
C HIS A 126 8.05 -15.17 6.99
N GLN A 127 6.80 -15.43 6.56
CA GLN A 127 5.91 -16.27 7.35
C GLN A 127 6.67 -17.57 7.58
N GLN A 128 6.94 -17.91 8.84
CA GLN A 128 7.83 -19.01 9.21
C GLN A 128 7.43 -20.28 8.44
N GLY A 129 8.17 -20.59 7.37
CA GLY A 129 7.81 -21.62 6.40
C GLY A 129 7.93 -21.23 4.91
N LEU A 130 8.10 -19.96 4.54
CA LEU A 130 8.36 -19.57 3.15
C LEU A 130 9.82 -19.87 2.77
N LYS A 131 10.02 -20.88 1.92
CA LYS A 131 11.36 -21.29 1.44
C LYS A 131 11.79 -20.59 0.17
N PHE A 132 10.81 -20.25 -0.69
CA PHE A 132 11.05 -19.69 -2.00
C PHE A 132 10.00 -18.62 -2.29
N GLU A 133 10.45 -17.50 -2.82
CA GLU A 133 9.63 -16.40 -3.29
C GLU A 133 9.89 -16.19 -4.78
N LEU A 134 8.81 -16.11 -5.56
CA LEU A 134 8.90 -15.85 -6.99
C LEU A 134 8.25 -14.50 -7.29
N HIS A 135 9.04 -13.57 -7.80
CA HIS A 135 8.56 -12.29 -8.28
C HIS A 135 8.20 -12.44 -9.75
N THR A 136 6.96 -12.16 -10.13
CA THR A 136 6.46 -12.33 -11.51
C THR A 136 5.66 -11.12 -11.94
N LEU A 137 5.56 -10.93 -13.26
CA LEU A 137 4.58 -10.04 -13.86
C LEU A 137 3.15 -10.50 -13.52
N PRO A 138 2.14 -9.60 -13.63
CA PRO A 138 0.74 -9.96 -13.42
C PRO A 138 0.34 -11.17 -14.26
N VAL A 139 -0.23 -12.18 -13.59
CA VAL A 139 -0.64 -13.44 -14.24
C VAL A 139 -2.11 -13.35 -14.63
N ASP A 140 -2.37 -13.51 -15.93
CA ASP A 140 -3.73 -13.63 -16.47
C ASP A 140 -4.36 -14.96 -16.05
N ALA A 141 -5.68 -14.96 -15.80
CA ALA A 141 -6.46 -16.16 -15.54
C ALA A 141 -6.27 -17.21 -16.64
N LYS A 142 -6.08 -16.80 -17.90
CA LYS A 142 -5.81 -17.71 -19.03
C LYS A 142 -4.48 -18.46 -18.91
N ALA A 143 -3.55 -17.97 -18.10
CA ALA A 143 -2.25 -18.59 -17.89
C ALA A 143 -2.28 -19.66 -16.77
N VAL A 144 -3.40 -19.78 -16.07
CA VAL A 144 -3.70 -20.83 -15.09
C VAL A 144 -4.55 -21.89 -15.78
N ALA A 145 -3.99 -23.09 -15.97
CA ALA A 145 -4.75 -24.21 -16.53
C ALA A 145 -5.46 -24.99 -15.41
N ASP A 146 -6.63 -25.57 -15.70
CA ASP A 146 -7.55 -26.26 -14.76
C ASP A 146 -7.03 -27.58 -14.15
N GLY A 147 -5.72 -27.83 -14.16
CA GLY A 147 -5.17 -29.09 -13.64
C GLY A 147 -3.67 -29.05 -13.46
N ASP A 148 -3.18 -28.32 -12.47
CA ASP A 148 -1.80 -28.41 -11.96
C ASP A 148 -0.72 -27.60 -12.69
N THR A 149 -1.04 -26.81 -13.72
CA THR A 149 -0.01 -26.02 -14.43
C THR A 149 -0.32 -24.53 -14.43
N VAL A 150 0.66 -23.72 -14.03
CA VAL A 150 0.62 -22.25 -14.13
C VAL A 150 1.78 -21.78 -15.00
N THR A 151 1.49 -20.93 -15.98
CA THR A 151 2.52 -20.22 -16.74
C THR A 151 2.69 -18.83 -16.16
N VAL A 152 3.90 -18.49 -15.75
CA VAL A 152 4.25 -17.18 -15.22
C VAL A 152 5.35 -16.55 -16.05
N TYR A 153 5.46 -15.23 -15.98
CA TYR A 153 6.50 -14.49 -16.68
C TYR A 153 7.30 -13.67 -15.67
N VAL A 154 8.62 -13.75 -15.74
CA VAL A 154 9.52 -12.97 -14.89
C VAL A 154 10.19 -11.89 -15.74
N SER A 155 10.26 -10.67 -15.22
CA SER A 155 10.79 -9.54 -15.97
C SER A 155 12.30 -9.69 -16.18
N THR A 156 12.78 -9.31 -17.36
CA THR A 156 14.23 -9.21 -17.61
C THR A 156 14.85 -7.95 -17.02
N THR A 157 14.03 -7.06 -16.44
CA THR A 157 14.51 -5.92 -15.63
C THR A 157 15.04 -6.38 -14.27
N ASP A 158 14.63 -7.56 -13.80
CA ASP A 158 15.16 -8.12 -12.56
C ASP A 158 16.64 -8.48 -12.75
N PRO A 159 17.57 -8.01 -11.89
CA PRO A 159 19.02 -8.25 -12.06
C PRO A 159 19.38 -9.73 -12.21
N ARG A 160 18.60 -10.59 -11.55
CA ARG A 160 18.73 -12.06 -11.61
C ARG A 160 18.50 -12.59 -13.02
N GLU A 161 17.43 -12.16 -13.68
CA GLU A 161 17.11 -12.59 -15.05
C GLU A 161 17.90 -11.82 -16.10
N ALA A 162 18.24 -10.55 -15.85
CA ALA A 162 19.04 -9.72 -16.75
C ALA A 162 20.41 -10.37 -17.04
N SER A 163 21.03 -10.97 -16.01
CA SER A 163 22.32 -11.67 -16.14
C SER A 163 22.26 -12.92 -17.05
N CYS A 164 21.08 -13.54 -17.16
CA CYS A 164 20.85 -14.76 -17.92
C CYS A 164 20.27 -14.49 -19.31
N LEU A 165 20.11 -13.23 -19.72
CA LEU A 165 19.51 -12.83 -20.97
C LEU A 165 20.48 -13.04 -22.15
N PRO A 166 20.14 -13.89 -23.15
CA PRO A 166 20.96 -14.03 -24.36
C PRO A 166 20.97 -12.73 -25.17
N ARG A 167 22.15 -12.34 -25.68
CA ARG A 167 22.34 -11.14 -26.50
C ARG A 167 21.45 -11.14 -27.75
N ASP A 168 21.23 -12.30 -28.35
CA ASP A 168 20.40 -12.43 -29.54
C ASP A 168 18.93 -12.07 -29.27
N VAL A 169 18.39 -12.48 -28.13
CA VAL A 169 17.03 -12.15 -27.70
C VAL A 169 16.91 -10.66 -27.40
N GLN A 170 17.91 -10.08 -26.74
CA GLN A 170 17.97 -8.64 -26.49
C GLN A 170 17.96 -7.83 -27.80
N ASN A 171 18.82 -8.23 -28.74
CA ASN A 171 18.91 -7.61 -30.06
C ASN A 171 17.61 -7.77 -30.85
N ALA A 172 16.98 -8.95 -30.81
CA ALA A 172 15.70 -9.20 -31.45
C ALA A 172 14.59 -8.32 -30.87
N ALA A 173 14.56 -8.10 -29.56
CA ALA A 173 13.60 -7.22 -28.90
C ALA A 173 13.77 -5.76 -29.35
N ILE A 174 15.02 -5.26 -29.41
CA ILE A 174 15.35 -3.92 -29.91
C ILE A 174 15.00 -3.78 -31.40
N GLN A 175 15.29 -4.78 -32.22
CA GLN A 175 14.95 -4.76 -33.65
C GLN A 175 13.43 -4.78 -33.86
N ARG A 176 12.69 -5.50 -33.01
CA ARG A 176 11.23 -5.57 -33.07
C ARG A 176 10.60 -4.23 -32.71
N SER A 177 11.08 -3.54 -31.68
CA SER A 177 10.58 -2.20 -31.33
C SER A 177 10.86 -1.20 -32.46
N LYS A 178 12.06 -1.24 -33.07
CA LYS A 178 12.40 -0.45 -34.26
C LYS A 178 11.48 -0.77 -35.45
N ALA A 179 11.24 -2.05 -35.74
CA ALA A 179 10.36 -2.47 -36.83
C ALA A 179 8.91 -2.00 -36.62
N ARG A 180 8.41 -2.05 -35.37
CA ARG A 180 7.09 -1.51 -35.01
C ARG A 180 7.02 0.00 -35.18
N ALA A 181 8.04 0.74 -34.76
CA ALA A 181 8.13 2.19 -34.97
C ALA A 181 8.10 2.56 -36.47
N GLN A 182 8.71 1.73 -37.32
CA GLN A 182 8.71 1.87 -38.78
C GLN A 182 7.45 1.28 -39.46
N LYS A 183 6.44 0.83 -38.70
CA LYS A 183 5.22 0.13 -39.19
C LYS A 183 5.50 -1.11 -40.05
N ASN A 184 6.69 -1.71 -39.90
CA ASN A 184 7.04 -2.96 -40.57
C ASN A 184 6.62 -4.16 -39.71
N TYR A 185 5.34 -4.48 -39.76
CA TYR A 185 4.74 -5.54 -38.94
C TYR A 185 5.25 -6.94 -39.31
N ALA A 186 5.50 -7.22 -40.60
CA ALA A 186 5.99 -8.52 -41.04
C ALA A 186 7.34 -8.88 -40.38
N LYS A 187 8.28 -7.93 -40.38
CA LYS A 187 9.58 -8.10 -39.71
C LYS A 187 9.42 -8.17 -38.19
N ALA A 188 8.54 -7.35 -37.60
CA ALA A 188 8.28 -7.37 -36.17
C ALA A 188 7.70 -8.71 -35.69
N ASP A 189 6.83 -9.34 -36.48
CA ASP A 189 6.21 -10.63 -36.16
C ASP A 189 7.20 -11.79 -36.31
N GLN A 190 8.09 -11.74 -37.31
CA GLN A 190 9.18 -12.71 -37.45
C GLN A 190 10.11 -12.65 -36.23
N LEU A 191 10.52 -11.44 -35.81
CA LEU A 191 11.33 -11.24 -34.61
C LEU A 191 10.58 -11.67 -33.35
N HIS A 192 9.25 -11.44 -33.29
CA HIS A 192 8.45 -11.88 -32.16
C HIS A 192 8.43 -13.40 -32.02
N LYS A 193 8.31 -14.14 -33.14
CA LYS A 193 8.40 -15.61 -33.16
C LYS A 193 9.75 -16.09 -32.65
N GLN A 194 10.85 -15.49 -33.12
CA GLN A 194 12.20 -15.83 -32.65
C GLN A 194 12.37 -15.64 -31.13
N ILE A 195 11.81 -14.56 -30.57
CA ILE A 195 11.81 -14.31 -29.12
C ILE A 195 11.00 -15.37 -28.38
N ILE A 196 9.82 -15.75 -28.89
CA ILE A 196 8.95 -16.80 -28.31
C ILE A 196 9.64 -18.16 -28.33
N ASP A 197 10.27 -18.52 -29.45
CA ASP A 197 10.97 -19.79 -29.61
C ASP A 197 12.16 -19.91 -28.65
N SER A 198 12.77 -18.77 -28.30
CA SER A 198 13.82 -18.68 -27.29
C SER A 198 13.31 -18.75 -25.83
N GLY A 199 11.99 -18.89 -25.62
CA GLY A 199 11.37 -18.96 -24.30
C GLY A 199 11.11 -17.61 -23.64
N TYR A 200 11.22 -16.52 -24.39
CA TYR A 200 10.95 -15.16 -23.93
C TYR A 200 9.68 -14.61 -24.57
N ARG A 201 9.11 -13.57 -23.98
CA ARG A 201 7.92 -12.89 -24.52
C ARG A 201 7.94 -11.42 -24.14
N SER A 202 7.65 -10.56 -25.11
CA SER A 202 7.32 -9.16 -24.84
C SER A 202 5.87 -9.07 -24.34
N ILE A 203 5.67 -8.54 -23.14
CA ILE A 203 4.35 -8.39 -22.52
C ILE A 203 4.11 -6.90 -22.29
N PRO A 204 2.97 -6.35 -22.74
CA PRO A 204 2.60 -4.98 -22.41
C PRO A 204 2.21 -4.90 -20.94
N VAL A 205 2.96 -4.13 -20.15
CA VAL A 205 2.69 -3.83 -18.74
C VAL A 205 2.70 -2.31 -18.61
N ASN A 206 1.61 -1.71 -18.12
CA ASN A 206 1.51 -0.26 -17.93
C ASN A 206 1.88 0.58 -19.17
N HIS A 207 1.42 0.17 -20.36
CA HIS A 207 1.73 0.80 -21.66
C HIS A 207 3.18 0.66 -22.14
N GLU A 208 4.02 -0.09 -21.43
CA GLU A 208 5.39 -0.39 -21.83
C GLU A 208 5.54 -1.85 -22.27
N GLU A 209 6.34 -2.11 -23.29
CA GLU A 209 6.65 -3.49 -23.71
C GLU A 209 7.83 -4.04 -22.89
N VAL A 210 7.51 -4.86 -21.89
CA VAL A 210 8.51 -5.51 -21.05
C VAL A 210 8.89 -6.87 -21.63
N LEU A 211 10.18 -7.10 -21.85
CA LEU A 211 10.68 -8.43 -22.21
C LEU A 211 10.72 -9.30 -20.95
N ALA A 212 10.09 -10.47 -21.01
CA ALA A 212 9.96 -11.36 -19.87
C ALA A 212 10.26 -12.81 -20.25
N ARG A 213 10.78 -13.59 -19.30
CA ARG A 213 11.07 -15.02 -19.48
C ARG A 213 9.87 -15.86 -19.07
N LYS A 214 9.54 -16.88 -19.87
CA LYS A 214 8.43 -17.80 -19.59
C LYS A 214 8.86 -18.90 -18.64
N TYR A 215 8.12 -19.06 -17.55
CA TYR A 215 8.26 -20.17 -16.60
C TYR A 215 6.97 -20.98 -16.53
N ARG A 216 7.09 -22.31 -16.47
CA ARG A 216 5.94 -23.21 -16.32
C ARG A 216 6.07 -23.97 -15.01
N ILE A 217 5.21 -23.62 -14.06
CA ILE A 217 5.15 -24.22 -12.73
C ILE A 217 4.16 -25.39 -12.78
N ARG A 218 4.56 -26.55 -12.27
CA ARG A 218 3.71 -27.72 -12.12
C ARG A 218 3.49 -28.02 -10.64
N LEU A 219 2.24 -28.04 -10.22
CA LEU A 219 1.81 -28.30 -8.85
C LEU A 219 1.48 -29.79 -8.71
N ARG A 220 2.50 -30.63 -8.48
CA ARG A 220 2.25 -32.05 -8.21
C ARG A 220 1.82 -32.23 -6.75
N ARG A 221 0.80 -33.07 -6.50
CA ARG A 221 0.58 -33.65 -5.16
C ARG A 221 1.76 -34.58 -4.89
N ASN A 222 2.63 -34.21 -3.94
CA ASN A 222 3.63 -35.13 -3.42
C ASN A 222 2.91 -36.25 -2.68
N GLN A 223 2.83 -37.43 -3.31
CA GLN A 223 2.38 -38.66 -2.68
C GLN A 223 3.63 -39.39 -2.17
N GLY A 224 4.11 -38.94 -1.02
CA GLY A 224 5.40 -39.34 -0.47
C GLY A 224 5.99 -38.13 0.21
N ASP A 225 5.95 -38.17 1.54
CA ASP A 225 6.33 -37.14 2.49
C ASP A 225 5.27 -36.09 2.81
N ARG A 226 5.08 -36.00 4.12
CA ARG A 226 4.10 -35.26 4.91
C ARG A 226 4.21 -33.76 4.63
N CYS A 227 3.76 -33.31 3.46
CA CYS A 227 3.55 -31.90 3.18
C CYS A 227 2.20 -31.46 3.78
N THR A 228 2.09 -31.52 5.10
CA THR A 228 1.07 -30.73 5.81
C THR A 228 1.50 -29.28 5.73
N ARG A 229 1.16 -28.60 4.63
CA ARG A 229 1.01 -27.15 4.60
C ARG A 229 0.44 -26.74 3.24
N LYS A 230 -0.78 -26.23 3.29
CA LYS A 230 -1.49 -25.57 2.18
C LYS A 230 -0.54 -24.59 1.49
N CYS A 231 -0.33 -24.76 0.18
CA CYS A 231 0.18 -23.69 -0.66
C CYS A 231 -0.88 -22.59 -0.73
N ASN A 232 -0.81 -21.60 0.16
CA ASN A 232 -1.52 -20.34 -0.05
C ASN A 232 -0.70 -19.52 -1.04
N ALA A 233 -0.96 -19.73 -2.34
CA ALA A 233 -0.56 -18.76 -3.34
C ALA A 233 -1.51 -17.55 -3.19
N ILE A 234 -0.98 -16.44 -2.66
CA ILE A 234 -1.70 -15.18 -2.59
C ILE A 234 -1.62 -14.55 -3.98
N TRP A 235 -2.70 -14.69 -4.74
CA TRP A 235 -2.88 -14.00 -6.02
C TRP A 235 -3.68 -12.73 -5.76
N SER A 236 -3.02 -11.57 -5.74
CA SER A 236 -3.73 -10.29 -5.74
C SER A 236 -4.33 -10.06 -7.12
N ARG A 237 -5.67 -10.16 -7.23
CA ARG A 237 -6.40 -9.68 -8.42
C ARG A 237 -6.24 -8.16 -8.49
N GLY A 238 -5.43 -7.67 -9.41
CA GLY A 238 -5.52 -6.30 -9.87
C GLY A 238 -6.90 -6.10 -10.51
N GLN A 239 -7.82 -5.45 -9.80
CA GLN A 239 -9.07 -4.98 -10.39
C GLN A 239 -8.74 -3.87 -11.40
N GLY A 240 -8.54 -4.26 -12.65
CA GLY A 240 -8.67 -3.34 -13.78
C GLY A 240 -10.14 -2.95 -13.89
N ARG A 241 -10.49 -1.81 -13.30
CA ARG A 241 -11.78 -1.17 -13.50
C ARG A 241 -11.67 -0.38 -14.80
N THR A 242 -12.34 -0.87 -15.84
CA THR A 242 -12.65 -0.11 -17.05
C THR A 242 -13.60 1.02 -16.68
N ASP A 243 -13.23 2.25 -17.03
CA ASP A 243 -14.13 3.28 -17.58
C ASP A 243 -13.33 4.01 -18.68
#